data_AF-A0A013XX96-F1
#
_entry.id   AF-A0A013XX96-F1
#
_cell.length_a   1.000
_cell.length_b   1.000
_cell.length_c   1.000
_cell.angle_alpha   90.00
_cell.angle_beta   90.00
_cell.angle_gamma   90.00
#
_symmetry.space_group_name_H-M   'P 1'
#
loop_
_entity.id
_entity.type
_entity.pdbx_description
1 polymer ?
#
loop_
_entity_poly.entity_id
_entity_poly.type
_entity_poly.pdbx_seq_one_letter_code
_entity_poly.pdbx_strand_id
1 'polypeptide(L)' 'MIDMNMALRALKRIALASSHRELDAARIEAADILDQAGWTRSARIVIDTIGLPIVRDDGDRPPK' A
#
# COMPACT_ATOMS: atom_id res chain seq x y z
N MET A 1 -4.58 9.31 19.98
CA MET A 1 -5.64 9.09 18.99
C MET A 1 -5.01 9.33 17.63
N ILE A 2 -4.62 8.28 16.90
CA ILE A 2 -4.12 8.48 15.55
C ILE A 2 -5.27 8.99 14.70
N ASP A 3 -4.99 10.07 13.99
CA ASP A 3 -5.91 10.70 13.08
C ASP A 3 -6.08 9.80 11.85
N MET A 4 -7.31 9.50 11.46
CA MET A 4 -7.61 8.70 10.27
C MET A 4 -6.93 9.28 9.01
N ASN A 5 -6.68 10.60 9.01
CA ASN A 5 -5.90 11.28 7.98
C ASN A 5 -4.44 10.81 7.89
N MET A 6 -3.79 10.44 9.00
CA MET A 6 -2.42 9.91 8.98
C MET A 6 -2.38 8.52 8.36
N ALA A 7 -3.33 7.65 8.71
CA ALA A 7 -3.48 6.34 8.08
C ALA A 7 -3.67 6.47 6.57
N LEU A 8 -4.61 7.31 6.12
CA LEU A 8 -4.85 7.56 4.70
C LEU A 8 -3.63 8.16 3.98
N ARG A 9 -2.89 9.07 4.62
CA ARG A 9 -1.65 9.62 4.05
C ARG A 9 -0.57 8.56 3.88
N ALA A 10 -0.40 7.66 4.85
CA ALA A 10 0.58 6.58 4.76
C ALA A 10 0.26 5.64 3.59
N LEU A 11 -1.02 5.28 3.42
CA LEU A 11 -1.48 4.48 2.28
C LEU A 11 -1.24 5.18 0.93
N LYS A 12 -1.52 6.49 0.85
CA LYS A 12 -1.22 7.29 -0.35
C LYS A 12 0.27 7.29 -0.68
N ARG A 13 1.15 7.30 0.33
CA ARG A 13 2.60 7.27 0.13
C ARG A 13 3.07 5.94 -0.46
N ILE A 14 2.49 4.81 -0.03
CA ILE A 14 2.74 3.50 -0.65
C ILE A 14 2.33 3.53 -2.13
N ALA A 15 1.12 4.04 -2.43
CA ALA A 15 0.60 4.09 -3.79
C ALA A 15 1.42 4.98 -4.74
N LEU A 16 2.13 5.98 -4.20
CA LEU A 16 2.95 6.92 -4.97
C LEU A 16 4.44 6.56 -5.01
N ALA A 17 4.86 5.48 -4.34
CA ALA A 17 6.25 5.07 -4.35
C ALA A 17 6.69 4.71 -5.78
N SER A 18 7.75 5.38 -6.25
CA SER A 18 8.22 5.28 -7.63
C SER A 18 9.36 4.28 -7.80
N SER A 19 9.91 3.79 -6.69
CA SER A 19 10.97 2.79 -6.63
C SER A 19 10.72 1.76 -5.55
N HIS A 20 11.35 0.59 -5.67
CA HIS A 20 11.24 -0.48 -4.69
C HIS A 20 11.71 -0.05 -3.29
N ARG A 21 12.78 0.77 -3.23
CA ARG A 21 13.31 1.30 -1.96
C ARG A 21 12.34 2.28 -1.29
N GLU A 22 11.67 3.12 -2.06
CA GLU A 22 10.63 4.01 -1.54
C GLU A 22 9.39 3.24 -1.07
N LEU A 23 9.03 2.19 -1.80
CA LEU A 23 7.91 1.32 -1.49
C LEU A 23 8.15 0.60 -0.17
N ASP A 24 9.33 -0.01 0.03
CA ASP A 24 9.66 -0.68 1.28
C ASP A 24 9.65 0.29 2.48
N ALA A 25 10.22 1.49 2.32
CA ALA A 25 10.17 2.51 3.36
C ALA A 25 8.73 2.94 3.70
N ALA A 26 7.88 3.14 2.69
CA ALA A 26 6.49 3.52 2.87
C ALA A 26 5.65 2.37 3.48
N ARG A 27 5.99 1.11 3.19
CA ARG A 27 5.34 -0.07 3.78
C ARG A 27 5.63 -0.19 5.27
N ILE A 28 6.88 0.00 5.68
CA ILE A 28 7.28 -0.02 7.09
C ILE A 28 6.57 1.13 7.85
N GLU A 29 6.63 2.35 7.32
CA GLU A 29 5.98 3.52 7.92
C GLU A 29 4.45 3.33 8.04
N ALA A 30 3.80 2.80 7.01
CA ALA A 30 2.36 2.54 7.06
C ALA A 30 2.00 1.42 8.02
N ALA A 31 2.81 0.37 8.15
CA ALA A 31 2.57 -0.70 9.11
C ALA A 31 2.55 -0.15 10.55
N ASP A 32 3.51 0.70 10.90
CA ASP A 32 3.60 1.31 12.22
C ASP A 32 2.41 2.23 12.51
N ILE A 33 2.01 3.06 11.53
CA ILE A 33 0.88 3.99 11.67
C ILE A 33 -0.45 3.23 11.79
N LEU A 34 -0.64 2.18 10.99
CA LEU A 34 -1.87 1.38 11.02
C LEU A 34 -1.97 0.52 12.27
N ASP A 35 -0.85 -0.01 12.77
CA ASP A 35 -0.84 -0.73 14.05
C ASP A 35 -1.22 0.19 15.21
N GLN A 36 -0.63 1.39 15.26
CA GLN A 36 -1.00 2.42 16.24
C GLN A 36 -2.45 2.92 16.10
N ALA A 37 -3.05 2.79 14.91
CA ALA A 37 -4.47 3.07 14.66
C ALA A 37 -5.40 1.91 15.05
N GLY A 38 -4.87 0.76 15.50
CA GLY A 38 -5.63 -0.44 15.84
C GLY A 38 -6.05 -1.29 14.64
N TRP A 39 -5.42 -1.10 13.48
CA TRP A 39 -5.73 -1.79 12.23
C TRP A 39 -4.86 -3.02 11.98
N THR A 40 -4.21 -3.57 13.01
CA THR A 40 -3.15 -4.59 12.93
C THR A 40 -3.44 -5.74 11.94
N ARG A 41 -4.68 -6.25 11.91
CA ARG A 41 -5.08 -7.34 10.99
C ARG A 41 -5.33 -6.88 9.55
N SER A 42 -5.91 -5.70 9.37
CA SER A 42 -6.27 -5.13 8.06
C SER A 42 -5.07 -4.47 7.38
N ALA A 43 -4.10 -3.99 8.17
CA ALA A 43 -2.92 -3.27 7.70
C ALA A 43 -2.11 -4.09 6.70
N ARG A 44 -1.85 -5.37 7.03
CA ARG A 44 -1.12 -6.30 6.15
C ARG A 44 -1.78 -6.44 4.78
N ILE A 45 -3.08 -6.70 4.78
CA ILE A 45 -3.88 -6.91 3.56
C ILE A 45 -3.87 -5.64 2.69
N VAL A 46 -4.07 -4.47 3.30
CA VAL A 46 -4.12 -3.19 2.59
C VAL A 46 -2.75 -2.82 2.01
N ILE A 47 -1.68 -2.99 2.79
CA ILE A 47 -0.30 -2.70 2.36
C ILE A 47 0.12 -3.62 1.19
N ASP A 48 -0.21 -4.91 1.28
CA ASP A 48 0.11 -5.87 0.23
C ASP A 48 -0.69 -5.54 -1.05
N THR A 49 -1.95 -5.14 -0.92
CA THR A 49 -2.81 -4.79 -2.07
C THR A 49 -2.36 -3.51 -2.78
N ILE A 50 -2.02 -2.46 -2.03
CA ILE A 50 -1.65 -1.15 -2.59
C ILE A 50 -0.22 -1.16 -3.14
N GLY A 51 0.68 -1.91 -2.51
CA GLY A 51 2.09 -1.99 -2.92
C GLY A 51 2.38 -3.00 -4.02
N LEU A 52 1.36 -3.72 -4.52
CA LEU A 52 1.53 -4.51 -5.73
C LEU A 52 1.57 -3.54 -6.92
N PRO A 53 2.60 -3.60 -7.79
CA PRO A 53 2.45 -2.98 -9.09
C PRO A 53 1.18 -3.54 -9.69
N ILE A 54 0.28 -2.68 -10.17
CA ILE A 54 -0.84 -3.12 -11.01
C ILE A 54 -0.16 -3.89 -12.13
N VAL A 55 -0.17 -5.21 -12.04
CA VAL A 55 0.19 -6.08 -13.15
C VAL A 55 -0.69 -5.54 -14.25
N ARG A 56 -0.07 -4.92 -15.28
CA ARG A 56 -0.81 -4.60 -16.50
C ARG A 56 -1.44 -5.92 -16.88
N ASP A 57 -2.75 -5.97 -16.73
CA ASP A 57 -3.54 -7.06 -17.24
C ASP A 57 -3.35 -6.97 -18.76
N ASP A 58 -2.28 -7.59 -19.27
CA ASP A 58 -2.03 -7.83 -20.68
C ASP A 58 -3.02 -8.94 -21.14
N GLY A 59 -4.30 -8.73 -20.82
CA GLY A 59 -5.46 -9.45 -21.33
C GLY A 59 -5.81 -9.03 -22.75
N ASP A 60 -4.97 -8.24 -23.41
CA ASP A 60 -5.09 -7.85 -24.82
C ASP A 60 -4.42 -8.89 -25.74
N ARG A 61 -4.66 -10.19 -25.48
CA ARG A 61 -4.41 -11.23 -26.48
C ARG A 61 -5.68 -11.41 -27.31
N PRO A 62 -5.71 -10.96 -28.58
CA PRO A 62 -6.81 -11.29 -29.46
C PRO A 62 -6.86 -12.82 -29.67
N PRO A 63 -8.06 -13.42 -29.72
CA PRO A 63 -8.20 -14.84 -30.00
C PRO A 63 -7.60 -15.17 -31.38
N LYS A 64 -6.80 -16.24 -31.43
CA LYS A 64 -6.38 -16.88 -32.69
C LYS A 64 -7.51 -17.76 -33.22
#